data_AF-F8QX36-F1
#
_entry.id   AF-F8QX36-F1
#
_cell.length_a   1.000
_cell.length_b   1.000
_cell.length_c   1.000
_cell.angle_alpha   90.00
_cell.angle_beta   90.00
_cell.angle_gamma   90.00
#
_symmetry.space_group_name_H-M   'P 1'
#
loop_
_entity.id
_entity.type
_entity.pdbx_description
1 polymer ?
#
loop_
_entity_poly.entity_id
_entity_poly.type
_entity_poly.pdbx_seq_one_letter_code
_entity_poly.pdbx_strand_id
1 'polypeptide(L)'
;MDQGGASKTYQRRNPTLLLFYTLAYTRVEMYGKGYGMPSSHSQFVAYFSVSLSLFLLMRYVPSPSTTHSPATFTERLLLSCVACLCAAAVAVSRLYLNYHTPKQVMVGCAAGALSAVAWFLVTTYF
;
A
#
# COMPACT_ATOMS: atom_id res chain seq x y z
N MET A 1 1.08 48.81 -27.66
CA MET A 1 0.06 48.88 -26.59
C MET A 1 -0.94 47.77 -26.86
N ASP A 2 -0.83 46.67 -26.12
CA ASP A 2 -1.96 45.85 -25.67
C ASP A 2 -1.49 45.10 -24.42
N GLN A 3 -2.08 45.42 -23.28
CA GLN A 3 -1.83 44.78 -21.99
C GLN A 3 -3.07 43.94 -21.65
N GLY A 4 -3.03 42.64 -21.96
CA GLY A 4 -4.07 41.68 -21.61
C GLY A 4 -3.66 40.83 -20.42
N GLY A 5 -4.13 41.18 -19.23
CA GLY A 5 -3.78 40.56 -17.95
C GLY A 5 -4.13 39.07 -17.85
N ALA A 6 -3.12 38.25 -17.52
CA ALA A 6 -3.33 36.90 -17.05
C ALA A 6 -3.83 36.94 -15.61
N SER A 7 -5.12 36.63 -15.45
CA SER A 7 -5.88 36.65 -14.21
C SER A 7 -5.31 35.71 -13.15
N LYS A 8 -5.34 36.21 -11.93
CA LYS A 8 -5.07 35.56 -10.65
C LYS A 8 -5.77 34.22 -10.47
N THR A 9 -5.12 33.11 -10.81
CA THR A 9 -5.37 31.78 -10.20
C THR A 9 -4.12 30.91 -10.35
N TYR A 10 -3.00 31.33 -9.76
CA TYR A 10 -1.97 30.38 -9.33
C TYR A 10 -2.54 29.66 -8.10
N GLN A 11 -3.43 28.70 -8.40
CA GLN A 11 -4.03 27.78 -7.45
C GLN A 11 -2.90 27.25 -6.56
N ARG A 12 -2.95 27.51 -5.25
CA ARG A 12 -2.04 26.87 -4.29
C ARG A 12 -2.23 25.37 -4.40
N ARG A 13 -1.47 24.72 -5.27
CA ARG A 13 -1.46 23.27 -5.38
C ARG A 13 -0.78 22.77 -4.12
N ASN A 14 -1.53 21.99 -3.36
CA ASN A 14 -1.04 21.33 -2.16
C ASN A 14 0.27 20.58 -2.51
N PRO A 15 1.42 20.91 -1.88
CA PRO A 15 2.72 20.36 -2.26
C PRO A 15 2.76 18.84 -2.14
N THR A 16 1.97 18.26 -1.24
CA THR A 16 1.83 16.81 -1.09
C THR A 16 1.18 16.18 -2.33
N LEU A 17 0.13 16.82 -2.87
CA LEU A 17 -0.53 16.37 -4.09
C LEU A 17 0.39 16.54 -5.31
N LEU A 18 1.23 17.58 -5.31
CA LEU A 18 2.24 17.78 -6.34
C LEU A 18 3.31 16.68 -6.32
N LEU A 19 3.74 16.20 -5.15
CA LEU A 19 4.70 15.10 -5.06
C LEU A 19 4.12 13.82 -5.66
N PHE A 20 2.88 13.46 -5.29
CA PHE A 20 2.20 12.29 -5.88
C PHE A 20 1.98 12.45 -7.38
N TYR A 21 1.59 13.64 -7.85
CA TYR A 21 1.36 13.89 -9.29
C TYR A 21 2.66 13.95 -10.09
N THR A 22 3.73 14.49 -9.51
CA THR A 22 5.05 14.60 -10.17
C THR A 22 5.70 13.22 -10.28
N LEU A 23 5.62 12.41 -9.22
CA LEU A 23 6.05 11.00 -9.29
C LEU A 23 5.17 10.15 -10.21
N ALA A 24 3.88 10.48 -10.34
CA ALA A 24 2.96 9.76 -11.21
C ALA A 24 3.06 10.14 -12.71
N TYR A 25 3.60 11.32 -13.05
CA TYR A 25 3.55 11.88 -14.40
C TYR A 25 4.93 12.14 -15.03
N THR A 26 6.04 11.86 -14.35
CA THR A 26 7.33 11.82 -15.02
C THR A 26 7.28 10.82 -16.17
N ARG A 27 7.68 11.26 -17.38
CA ARG A 27 7.88 10.40 -18.57
C ARG A 27 9.06 9.48 -18.26
N VAL A 28 8.75 8.46 -17.50
CA VAL A 28 9.67 7.44 -17.07
C VAL A 28 9.81 6.43 -18.19
N GLU A 29 11.02 6.30 -18.72
CA GLU A 29 11.39 5.14 -19.52
C GLU A 29 11.30 3.89 -18.64
N MET A 30 10.25 3.10 -18.87
CA MET A 30 9.99 1.87 -18.12
C MET A 30 11.01 0.81 -18.53
N TYR A 31 11.80 0.31 -17.58
CA TYR A 31 12.82 -0.69 -17.89
C TYR A 31 12.19 -2.09 -18.01
N GLY A 32 11.82 -2.50 -19.23
CA GLY A 32 11.42 -3.88 -19.56
C GLY A 32 10.20 -4.00 -20.49
N LYS A 33 10.28 -4.94 -21.45
CA LYS A 33 9.19 -5.23 -22.40
C LYS A 33 8.05 -5.98 -21.70
N GLY A 34 6.91 -5.30 -21.51
CA GLY A 34 5.63 -5.95 -21.20
C GLY A 34 5.38 -6.36 -19.75
N TYR A 35 5.55 -5.46 -18.78
CA TYR A 35 5.12 -5.72 -17.40
C TYR A 35 3.58 -5.85 -17.31
N GLY A 36 3.12 -7.04 -16.90
CA GLY A 36 1.69 -7.36 -16.74
C GLY A 36 0.99 -6.49 -15.68
N MET A 37 -0.28 -6.20 -15.93
CA MET A 37 -1.22 -5.70 -14.91
C MET A 37 -1.77 -6.91 -14.13
N PRO A 38 -1.91 -6.87 -12.80
CA PRO A 38 -1.44 -5.85 -11.84
C PRO A 38 0.01 -6.08 -11.36
N SER A 39 0.53 -5.15 -10.55
CA SER A 39 1.83 -5.32 -9.87
C SER A 39 1.78 -6.49 -8.86
N SER A 40 2.49 -7.59 -9.15
CA SER A 40 2.55 -8.78 -8.28
C SER A 40 3.19 -8.49 -6.93
N HIS A 41 4.20 -7.62 -6.89
CA HIS A 41 4.84 -7.19 -5.65
C HIS A 41 3.84 -6.47 -4.75
N SER A 42 3.13 -5.48 -5.30
CA SER A 42 2.12 -4.70 -4.57
C SER A 42 0.96 -5.59 -4.10
N GLN A 43 0.54 -6.54 -4.93
CA GLN A 43 -0.48 -7.52 -4.59
C GLN A 43 -0.05 -8.42 -3.41
N PHE A 44 1.14 -9.02 -3.48
CA PHE A 44 1.64 -9.90 -2.44
C PHE A 44 1.79 -9.19 -1.09
N VAL A 45 2.45 -8.02 -1.07
CA VAL A 45 2.69 -7.33 0.21
C VAL A 45 1.42 -6.77 0.84
N ALA A 46 0.43 -6.37 0.04
CA ALA A 46 -0.87 -5.97 0.53
C ALA A 46 -1.67 -7.16 1.10
N TYR A 47 -1.64 -8.32 0.41
CA TYR A 47 -2.24 -9.53 0.94
C TYR A 47 -1.60 -9.93 2.27
N PHE A 48 -0.26 -9.96 2.32
CA PHE A 48 0.48 -10.39 3.50
C PHE A 48 0.23 -9.46 4.69
N SER A 49 0.34 -8.15 4.51
CA SER A 49 0.18 -7.18 5.60
C SER A 49 -1.24 -7.16 6.15
N VAL A 50 -2.26 -7.22 5.30
CA VAL A 50 -3.67 -7.29 5.72
C VAL A 50 -3.96 -8.62 6.40
N SER A 51 -3.51 -9.74 5.84
CA SER A 51 -3.70 -11.07 6.46
C SER A 51 -3.06 -11.15 7.83
N LEU A 52 -1.82 -10.68 7.95
CA LEU A 52 -1.10 -10.62 9.22
C LEU A 52 -1.82 -9.71 10.23
N SER A 53 -2.29 -8.54 9.80
CA SER A 53 -3.03 -7.61 10.67
C SER A 53 -4.35 -8.21 11.14
N LEU A 54 -5.11 -8.87 10.27
CA LEU A 54 -6.36 -9.54 10.65
C LEU A 54 -6.09 -10.69 11.63
N PHE A 55 -5.05 -11.50 11.37
CA PHE A 55 -4.68 -12.57 12.28
C PHE A 55 -4.26 -12.04 13.64
N LEU A 56 -3.34 -11.07 13.64
CA LEU A 56 -2.84 -10.46 14.84
C LEU A 56 -3.95 -9.75 15.59
N LEU A 57 -4.83 -8.97 14.98
CA LEU A 57 -5.80 -8.15 15.72
C LEU A 57 -7.10 -8.88 16.05
N MET A 58 -7.56 -9.79 15.19
CA MET A 58 -8.89 -10.39 15.30
C MET A 58 -8.87 -11.87 15.69
N ARG A 59 -7.85 -12.63 15.26
CA ARG A 59 -7.82 -14.10 15.44
C ARG A 59 -6.85 -14.58 16.52
N TYR A 60 -5.88 -13.75 16.91
CA TYR A 60 -4.92 -14.11 17.94
C TYR A 60 -5.64 -14.29 19.30
N VAL A 61 -5.58 -15.52 19.82
CA VAL A 61 -6.05 -15.89 21.15
C VAL A 61 -4.84 -16.03 22.06
N PRO A 62 -4.67 -15.14 23.05
CA PRO A 62 -3.62 -15.28 24.06
C PRO A 62 -3.75 -16.63 24.79
N SER A 63 -2.75 -17.50 24.68
CA SER A 63 -2.64 -18.66 25.55
C SER A 63 -1.62 -18.37 26.64
N PRO A 64 -1.97 -18.50 27.93
CA PRO A 64 -0.98 -18.43 28.99
C PRO A 64 0.01 -19.59 28.81
N SER A 65 1.29 -19.26 28.64
CA SER A 65 2.39 -20.23 28.59
C SER A 65 3.33 -19.94 29.75
N THR A 66 3.99 -20.97 30.28
CA THR A 66 4.94 -20.82 31.40
C THR A 66 6.26 -20.20 30.97
N THR A 67 6.52 -20.07 29.66
CA THR A 67 7.82 -19.68 29.10
C THR A 67 7.80 -18.32 28.40
N HIS A 68 6.64 -17.86 27.92
CA HIS A 68 6.52 -16.57 27.22
C HIS A 68 5.22 -15.85 27.60
N SER A 69 5.34 -14.55 27.83
CA SER A 69 4.20 -13.65 27.97
C SER A 69 3.45 -13.56 26.63
N PRO A 70 2.12 -13.73 26.61
CA PRO A 70 1.35 -13.55 25.39
C PRO A 70 1.44 -12.10 24.91
N ALA A 71 1.53 -11.92 23.59
CA ALA A 71 1.58 -10.59 22.98
C ALA A 71 0.35 -9.75 23.38
N THR A 72 0.63 -8.56 23.88
CA THR A 72 -0.39 -7.57 24.23
C THR A 72 -1.07 -7.03 22.97
N PHE A 73 -2.27 -6.46 23.13
CA PHE A 73 -2.96 -5.82 22.02
C PHE A 73 -2.12 -4.70 21.39
N THR A 74 -1.42 -3.90 22.21
CA THR A 74 -0.55 -2.82 21.72
C THR A 74 0.58 -3.34 20.86
N GLU A 75 1.27 -4.42 21.25
CA GLU A 75 2.33 -5.03 20.45
C GLU A 75 1.79 -5.56 19.12
N ARG A 76 0.63 -6.22 19.14
CA ARG A 76 -0.06 -6.72 17.94
C ARG A 76 -0.43 -5.58 16.98
N LEU A 77 -0.91 -4.46 17.52
CA LEU A 77 -1.24 -3.26 16.75
C LEU A 77 0.02 -2.62 16.15
N LEU A 78 1.09 -2.48 16.93
CA LEU A 78 2.36 -1.93 16.45
C LEU A 78 2.95 -2.79 15.33
N LEU A 79 2.96 -4.12 15.49
CA LEU A 79 3.41 -5.05 14.44
C LEU A 79 2.57 -4.94 13.17
N SER A 80 1.25 -4.79 13.30
CA SER A 80 0.34 -4.59 12.16
C SER A 80 0.65 -3.29 11.42
N CYS A 81 0.86 -2.19 12.16
CA CYS A 81 1.26 -0.91 11.59
C CYS A 81 2.60 -1.00 10.85
N VAL A 82 3.61 -1.64 11.45
CA VAL A 82 4.92 -1.85 10.83
C VAL A 82 4.77 -2.66 9.54
N ALA A 83 4.00 -3.74 9.54
CA ALA A 83 3.75 -4.54 8.34
C ALA A 83 3.10 -3.72 7.21
N CYS A 84 2.13 -2.87 7.54
CA CYS A 84 1.50 -1.96 6.57
C CYS A 84 2.49 -0.91 6.03
N LEU A 85 3.36 -0.36 6.88
CA LEU A 85 4.41 0.58 6.45
C LEU A 85 5.42 -0.08 5.51
N CYS A 86 5.86 -1.30 5.82
CA CYS A 86 6.72 -2.08 4.93
C CYS A 86 6.04 -2.38 3.59
N ALA A 87 4.75 -2.74 3.60
CA ALA A 87 3.99 -2.94 2.37
C ALA A 87 3.91 -1.66 1.53
N ALA A 88 3.68 -0.50 2.15
CA ALA A 88 3.71 0.79 1.48
C ALA A 88 5.08 1.10 0.88
N ALA A 89 6.17 0.85 1.62
CA ALA A 89 7.54 1.04 1.12
C ALA A 89 7.83 0.16 -0.12
N VAL A 90 7.42 -1.11 -0.10
CA VAL A 90 7.55 -2.01 -1.26
C VAL A 90 6.69 -1.55 -2.44
N ALA A 91 5.46 -1.07 -2.21
CA ALA A 91 4.61 -0.54 -3.26
C ALA A 91 5.21 0.73 -3.91
N VAL A 92 5.73 1.65 -3.09
CA VAL A 92 6.39 2.89 -3.54
C VAL A 92 7.68 2.58 -4.30
N SER A 93 8.44 1.55 -3.91
CA SER A 93 9.66 1.17 -4.63
C SER A 93 9.37 0.79 -6.08
N ARG A 94 8.18 0.24 -6.38
CA ARG A 94 7.76 -0.09 -7.74
C ARG A 94 7.55 1.14 -8.63
N LEU A 95 7.13 2.24 -8.02
CA LEU A 95 7.00 3.54 -8.68
C LEU A 95 8.36 4.21 -8.81
N TYR A 96 9.12 4.26 -7.71
CA TYR A 96 10.42 4.92 -7.65
C TYR A 96 11.45 4.30 -8.60
N LEU A 97 11.50 2.97 -8.66
CA LEU A 97 12.38 2.22 -9.57
C LEU A 97 11.79 2.08 -10.97
N ASN A 98 10.66 2.74 -11.27
CA ASN A 98 10.14 2.83 -12.62
C ASN A 98 9.78 1.48 -13.25
N TYR A 99 9.33 0.54 -12.40
CA TYR A 99 8.91 -0.79 -12.83
C TYR A 99 7.40 -0.91 -13.05
N HIS A 100 6.59 -0.12 -12.33
CA HIS A 100 5.14 -0.13 -12.49
C HIS A 100 4.56 1.28 -12.49
N THR A 101 3.43 1.44 -13.18
CA THR A 101 2.60 2.66 -13.10
C THR A 101 1.82 2.70 -11.79
N PRO A 102 1.39 3.89 -11.33
CA PRO A 102 0.51 4.04 -10.16
C PRO A 102 -0.74 3.14 -10.25
N LYS A 103 -1.35 3.04 -11.44
CA LYS A 103 -2.53 2.18 -11.65
C LYS A 103 -2.22 0.70 -11.40
N GLN A 104 -1.10 0.18 -11.91
CA GLN A 104 -0.68 -1.21 -11.68
C GLN A 104 -0.47 -1.50 -10.19
N VAL A 105 0.16 -0.57 -9.47
CA VAL A 105 0.40 -0.68 -8.03
C VAL A 105 -0.91 -0.63 -7.25
N MET A 106 -1.79 0.33 -7.53
CA MET A 106 -3.08 0.47 -6.85
C MET A 106 -3.98 -0.75 -7.07
N VAL A 107 -4.11 -1.23 -8.30
CA VAL A 107 -4.90 -2.43 -8.60
C VAL A 107 -4.29 -3.66 -7.91
N GLY A 108 -2.96 -3.78 -7.87
CA GLY A 108 -2.27 -4.84 -7.13
C GLY A 108 -2.61 -4.80 -5.64
N CYS A 109 -2.42 -3.65 -4.99
CA CYS A 109 -2.76 -3.48 -3.57
C CYS A 109 -4.23 -3.82 -3.28
N ALA A 110 -5.16 -3.35 -4.11
CA ALA A 110 -6.58 -3.65 -3.95
C ALA A 110 -6.87 -5.15 -4.09
N ALA A 111 -6.34 -5.80 -5.14
CA ALA A 111 -6.51 -7.23 -5.35
C ALA A 111 -5.95 -8.05 -4.18
N GLY A 112 -4.77 -7.68 -3.66
CA GLY A 112 -4.14 -8.34 -2.51
C GLY A 112 -4.95 -8.20 -1.23
N ALA A 113 -5.36 -6.96 -0.90
CA ALA A 113 -6.15 -6.68 0.29
C ALA A 113 -7.52 -7.38 0.27
N LEU A 114 -8.23 -7.33 -0.86
CA LEU A 114 -9.52 -8.03 -1.02
C LEU A 114 -9.36 -9.55 -0.88
N SER A 115 -8.31 -10.12 -1.46
CA SER A 115 -8.02 -11.56 -1.33
C SER A 115 -7.73 -11.95 0.12
N ALA A 116 -7.01 -11.11 0.87
CA ALA A 116 -6.72 -11.34 2.29
C ALA A 116 -7.99 -11.33 3.13
N VAL A 117 -8.85 -10.34 2.93
CA VAL A 117 -10.15 -10.27 3.63
C VAL A 117 -11.00 -11.48 3.27
N ALA A 118 -11.14 -11.82 1.98
CA ALA A 118 -11.93 -12.96 1.54
C ALA A 118 -11.42 -14.26 2.18
N TRP A 119 -10.11 -14.52 2.14
CA TRP A 119 -9.51 -15.70 2.74
C TRP A 119 -9.68 -15.76 4.26
N PHE A 120 -9.54 -14.61 4.94
CA PHE A 120 -9.77 -14.52 6.37
C PHE A 120 -11.23 -14.84 6.73
N LEU A 121 -12.20 -14.33 5.98
CA LEU A 121 -13.62 -14.64 6.19
C LEU A 121 -13.89 -16.12 5.95
N VAL A 122 -13.39 -16.69 4.86
CA VAL A 122 -13.53 -18.13 4.56
C VAL A 122 -13.03 -18.96 5.74
N THR A 123 -11.79 -18.75 6.17
CA THR A 123 -11.19 -19.53 7.26
C THR A 123 -11.78 -19.24 8.65
N THR A 124 -12.59 -18.20 8.80
CA THR A 124 -13.23 -17.82 10.07
C THR A 124 -14.64 -18.39 10.20
N TYR A 125 -15.37 -18.48 9.10
CA TYR A 125 -16.80 -18.86 9.11
C TYR A 125 -17.10 -20.20 8.46
N PHE A 126 -16.15 -20.79 7.74
CA PHE A 126 -16.24 -22.12 7.14
C PHE A 126 -15.10 -23.00 7.69
#